data_AF-A0A3D5FGE3-F1
#
_entry.id   AF-A0A3D5FGE3-F1
#
_cell.length_a   1.000
_cell.length_b   1.000
_cell.length_c   1.000
_cell.angle_alpha   90.00
_cell.angle_beta   90.00
_cell.angle_gamma   90.00
#
_symmetry.space_group_name_H-M   'P 1'
#
loop_
_entity.id
_entity.type
_entity.pdbx_description
1 polymer ?
#
loop_
_entity_poly.entity_id
_entity_poly.type
_entity_poly.pdbx_seq_one_letter_code
_entity_poly.pdbx_strand_id
1 'polypeptide(L)'
;MKKPTPVISRAATGVLLALALVTQGTLSLAGNFPAIGSLLAKKTPEAALAEMGRRLFFDVRVSGDGAISCATCHDPGQGFTRQVDKNGKPMALSDAYPGTRHFRNTPTLINVIYKADFAQTGWGWDGHMGANLNDVVRDQITETMMMNMDMR
;
A
#
# COMPACT_ATOMS: atom_id res chain seq x y z
N MET A 1 26.07 74.32 4.14
CA MET A 1 26.20 72.96 3.55
C MET A 1 25.20 72.02 4.22
N LYS A 2 24.10 71.66 3.53
CA LYS A 2 23.11 70.68 3.98
C LYS A 2 23.66 69.27 3.71
N LYS A 3 23.80 68.42 4.74
CA LYS A 3 24.13 67.00 4.56
C LYS A 3 22.92 66.28 3.94
N PRO A 4 23.09 65.41 2.93
CA PRO A 4 21.98 64.66 2.37
C PRO A 4 21.55 63.56 3.35
N THR A 5 20.25 63.48 3.63
CA THR A 5 19.63 62.38 4.36
C THR A 5 19.61 61.12 3.48
N PRO A 6 19.84 59.91 4.04
CA PRO A 6 19.82 58.69 3.25
C PRO A 6 18.36 58.38 2.90
N VAL A 7 18.03 58.47 1.61
CA VAL A 7 16.76 58.00 1.08
C VAL A 7 16.86 56.48 0.96
N ILE A 8 16.40 55.77 1.99
CA ILE A 8 16.25 54.32 1.93
C ILE A 8 15.12 54.04 0.93
N SER A 9 15.51 53.51 -0.24
CA SER A 9 14.60 53.15 -1.33
C SER A 9 13.50 52.21 -0.83
N ARG A 10 12.24 52.51 -1.18
CA ARG A 10 11.06 51.66 -0.90
C ARG A 10 11.23 50.22 -1.42
N ALA A 11 12.13 50.00 -2.39
CA ALA A 11 12.48 48.68 -2.90
C ALA A 11 13.28 47.85 -1.88
N ALA A 12 14.15 48.47 -1.07
CA ALA A 12 14.94 47.76 -0.05
C ALA A 12 14.04 47.25 1.09
N THR A 13 13.01 48.03 1.46
CA THR A 13 11.99 47.62 2.44
C THR A 13 11.09 46.51 1.91
N GLY A 14 10.72 46.55 0.62
CA GLY A 14 9.90 45.50 -0.01
C GLY A 14 10.62 44.15 -0.14
N VAL A 15 11.91 44.16 -0.46
CA VAL A 15 12.73 42.93 -0.56
C VAL A 15 12.96 42.30 0.81
N LEU A 16 13.22 43.10 1.85
CA LEU A 16 13.36 42.59 3.22
C LEU A 16 12.05 42.00 3.76
N LEU A 17 10.90 42.58 3.42
CA LEU A 17 9.59 42.06 3.84
C LEU A 17 9.26 40.75 3.11
N ALA A 18 9.55 40.65 1.81
CA ALA A 18 9.36 39.42 1.04
C ALA A 18 10.28 38.29 1.53
N LEU A 19 11.54 38.59 1.88
CA LEU A 19 12.46 37.61 2.45
C LEU A 19 11.99 37.13 3.84
N ALA A 20 11.48 38.04 4.68
CA ALA A 20 10.91 37.70 5.98
C ALA A 20 9.68 36.78 5.86
N LEU A 21 8.78 37.04 4.91
CA LEU A 21 7.61 36.17 4.67
C LEU A 21 8.01 34.79 4.12
N VAL A 22 9.06 34.68 3.32
CA VAL A 22 9.56 33.39 2.80
C VAL A 22 10.21 32.55 3.91
N THR A 23 10.86 33.18 4.90
CA THR A 23 11.43 32.45 6.05
C THR A 23 10.41 31.99 7.10
N GLN A 24 9.20 32.55 7.12
CA GLN A 24 8.15 32.17 8.07
C GLN A 24 7.29 30.98 7.60
N GLY A 25 7.32 30.64 6.31
CA GLY A 25 6.46 29.62 5.72
C GLY A 25 6.94 28.17 5.85
N THR A 26 8.16 27.92 6.33
CA THR A 26 8.79 26.58 6.25
C THR A 26 8.88 25.82 7.57
N LEU A 27 8.35 26.35 8.68
CA LEU A 27 8.63 25.78 10.00
C LEU A 27 7.41 25.61 10.91
N SER A 28 6.33 24.96 10.47
CA SER A 28 5.31 24.47 11.42
C SER A 28 4.34 23.39 10.88
N LEU A 29 4.86 22.31 10.30
CA LEU A 29 4.04 21.11 10.01
C LEU A 29 4.48 19.85 10.77
N ALA A 30 5.53 19.94 11.60
CA ALA A 30 5.97 18.86 12.47
C ALA A 30 5.45 19.00 13.91
N GLY A 31 4.30 19.66 14.10
CA GLY A 31 3.72 19.91 15.42
C GLY A 31 2.84 18.75 15.92
N ASN A 32 3.31 18.04 16.95
CA ASN A 32 2.54 17.23 17.90
C ASN A 32 1.50 16.24 17.33
N PHE A 33 1.90 15.35 16.41
CA PHE A 33 1.13 14.11 16.26
C PHE A 33 1.33 13.27 17.52
N PRO A 34 0.25 12.70 18.10
CA PRO A 34 0.42 11.75 19.20
C PRO A 34 1.35 10.63 18.71
N ALA A 35 2.23 10.16 19.60
CA ALA A 35 3.05 9.00 19.29
C ALA A 35 2.12 7.89 18.78
N ILE A 36 2.43 7.35 17.60
CA ILE A 36 1.70 6.20 17.06
C ILE A 36 1.91 5.09 18.09
N GLY A 37 0.86 4.77 18.83
CA GLY A 37 0.90 3.78 19.90
C GLY A 37 1.26 2.40 19.35
N SER A 38 1.56 1.46 20.24
CA SER A 38 1.75 0.06 19.83
C SER A 38 0.52 -0.45 19.12
N LEU A 39 0.72 -1.26 18.07
CA LEU A 39 -0.39 -1.94 17.40
C LEU A 39 -1.15 -2.80 18.42
N LEU A 40 -2.47 -2.86 18.24
CA LEU A 40 -3.34 -3.65 19.10
C LEU A 40 -2.93 -5.13 19.07
N ALA A 41 -2.89 -5.80 20.22
CA ALA A 41 -2.60 -7.22 20.24
C ALA A 41 -3.66 -7.99 19.42
N LYS A 42 -3.21 -8.81 18.47
CA LYS A 42 -4.07 -9.70 17.68
C LYS A 42 -3.93 -11.13 18.13
N LYS A 43 -5.05 -11.86 18.13
CA LYS A 43 -5.05 -13.31 18.35
C LYS A 43 -4.29 -13.97 17.21
N THR A 44 -3.24 -14.70 17.55
CA THR A 44 -2.54 -15.54 16.59
C THR A 44 -3.37 -16.82 16.32
N PRO A 45 -3.46 -17.28 15.06
CA PRO A 45 -4.04 -18.58 14.76
C PRO A 45 -3.28 -19.72 15.43
N GLU A 46 -3.94 -20.85 15.61
CA GLU A 46 -3.25 -22.08 16.04
C GLU A 46 -2.14 -22.45 15.05
N ALA A 47 -1.02 -22.97 15.55
CA ALA A 47 0.16 -23.25 14.74
C ALA A 47 -0.14 -24.21 13.57
N ALA A 48 -0.98 -25.22 13.79
CA ALA A 48 -1.38 -26.16 12.75
C ALA A 48 -2.18 -25.49 11.61
N LEU A 49 -3.08 -24.55 11.96
CA LEU A 49 -3.87 -23.80 10.99
C LEU A 49 -2.99 -22.81 10.21
N ALA A 50 -2.07 -22.12 10.90
CA ALA A 50 -1.11 -21.22 10.27
C ALA A 50 -0.20 -21.97 9.28
N GLU A 51 0.28 -23.15 9.65
CA GLU A 51 1.10 -23.99 8.77
C GLU A 51 0.31 -24.50 7.56
N MET A 52 -0.95 -24.89 7.74
CA MET A 52 -1.83 -25.25 6.61
C MET A 52 -2.03 -24.06 5.65
N GLY A 53 -2.35 -22.88 6.19
CA GLY A 53 -2.49 -21.67 5.39
C GLY A 53 -1.22 -21.30 4.64
N ARG A 54 -0.05 -21.46 5.29
CA ARG A 54 1.25 -21.27 4.65
C ARG A 54 1.45 -22.22 3.49
N ARG A 55 1.10 -23.50 3.61
CA ARG A 55 1.21 -24.47 2.51
C ARG A 55 0.36 -24.05 1.31
N LEU A 56 -0.90 -23.69 1.55
CA LEU A 56 -1.82 -23.23 0.51
C LEU A 56 -1.34 -21.95 -0.18
N PHE A 57 -0.74 -21.02 0.56
CA PHE A 57 -0.22 -19.76 0.03
C PHE A 57 0.83 -19.94 -1.09
N PHE A 58 1.60 -21.02 -1.03
CA PHE A 58 2.64 -21.36 -2.01
C PHE A 58 2.23 -22.50 -2.96
N ASP A 59 1.04 -23.06 -2.83
CA ASP A 59 0.58 -24.17 -3.66
C ASP A 59 -0.04 -23.65 -4.96
N VAL A 60 0.51 -24.04 -6.10
CA VAL A 60 -0.02 -23.60 -7.40
C VAL A 60 -1.32 -24.32 -7.79
N ARG A 61 -1.65 -25.44 -7.14
CA ARG A 61 -2.89 -26.20 -7.43
C ARG A 61 -4.16 -25.48 -7.00
N VAL A 62 -4.02 -24.30 -6.39
CA VAL A 62 -5.11 -23.39 -6.04
C VAL A 62 -5.45 -22.43 -7.19
N SER A 63 -4.80 -22.53 -8.35
CA SER A 63 -5.19 -21.84 -9.59
C SER A 63 -5.77 -22.81 -10.62
N GLY A 64 -6.66 -22.33 -11.48
CA GLY A 64 -7.44 -23.18 -12.41
C GLY A 64 -6.61 -24.03 -13.37
N ASP A 65 -5.41 -23.57 -13.74
CA ASP A 65 -4.45 -24.23 -14.61
C ASP A 65 -3.22 -24.77 -13.88
N GLY A 66 -3.14 -24.59 -12.55
CA GLY A 66 -1.96 -24.96 -11.76
C GLY A 66 -0.69 -24.13 -12.02
N ALA A 67 -0.78 -22.96 -12.65
CA ALA A 67 0.38 -22.16 -13.03
C ALA A 67 0.85 -21.15 -11.97
N ILE A 68 -0.03 -20.68 -11.08
CA ILE A 68 0.29 -19.62 -10.12
C ILE A 68 -0.24 -19.91 -8.71
N SER A 69 0.32 -19.26 -7.70
CA SER A 69 -0.11 -19.32 -6.29
C SER A 69 -0.33 -17.91 -5.74
N CYS A 70 -0.79 -17.79 -4.50
CA CYS A 70 -0.87 -16.48 -3.83
C CYS A 70 0.51 -15.78 -3.79
N ALA A 71 1.58 -16.55 -3.56
CA ALA A 71 2.96 -16.08 -3.54
C ALA A 71 3.47 -15.57 -4.90
N THR A 72 2.82 -15.91 -6.01
CA THR A 72 3.19 -15.39 -7.33
C THR A 72 3.05 -13.87 -7.35
N CYS A 73 1.93 -13.33 -6.86
CA CYS A 73 1.71 -11.88 -6.78
C CYS A 73 2.17 -11.27 -5.45
N HIS A 74 2.10 -12.04 -4.36
CA HIS A 74 2.49 -11.60 -3.02
C HIS A 74 3.83 -12.21 -2.59
N ASP A 75 4.91 -11.81 -3.25
CA ASP A 75 6.26 -12.35 -3.02
C ASP A 75 6.81 -11.93 -1.64
N PRO A 76 7.10 -12.86 -0.72
CA PRO A 76 7.67 -12.55 0.60
C PRO A 76 8.99 -11.77 0.53
N GLY A 77 9.82 -12.04 -0.47
CA GLY A 77 11.11 -11.36 -0.68
C GLY A 77 10.95 -9.88 -1.09
N GLN A 78 9.76 -9.49 -1.52
CA GLN A 78 9.40 -8.13 -1.91
C GLN A 78 8.32 -7.55 -0.98
N GLY A 79 8.27 -8.00 0.27
CA GLY A 79 7.33 -7.49 1.27
C GLY A 79 5.88 -7.91 1.01
N PHE A 80 5.67 -9.13 0.53
CA PHE A 80 4.36 -9.67 0.15
C PHE A 80 3.64 -8.85 -0.92
N THR A 81 4.42 -8.31 -1.86
CA THR A 81 3.97 -7.63 -3.08
C THR A 81 4.78 -8.14 -4.25
N ARG A 82 4.48 -7.71 -5.47
CA ARG A 82 5.36 -7.90 -6.63
C ARG A 82 5.68 -6.56 -7.25
N GLN A 83 6.93 -6.13 -7.09
CA GLN A 83 7.42 -4.84 -7.57
C GLN A 83 8.13 -4.95 -8.93
N VAL A 84 8.54 -6.16 -9.32
CA VAL A 84 9.22 -6.44 -10.60
C VAL A 84 8.61 -7.62 -11.35
N ASP A 85 8.63 -7.52 -12.67
CA ASP A 85 8.17 -8.60 -13.55
C ASP A 85 9.20 -9.73 -13.67
N LYS A 86 8.84 -10.77 -14.43
CA LYS A 86 9.71 -11.93 -14.68
C LYS A 86 11.07 -11.60 -15.32
N ASN A 87 11.21 -10.42 -15.91
CA ASN A 87 12.47 -9.94 -16.52
C ASN A 87 13.23 -8.97 -15.59
N GLY A 88 12.76 -8.77 -14.36
CA GLY A 88 13.36 -7.86 -13.39
C GLY A 88 13.03 -6.38 -13.63
N LYS A 89 12.06 -6.06 -14.50
CA LYS A 89 11.66 -4.68 -14.75
C LYS A 89 10.64 -4.21 -13.70
N PRO A 90 10.73 -2.97 -13.20
CA PRO A 90 9.71 -2.40 -12.31
C PRO A 90 8.29 -2.47 -12.89
N MET A 91 7.34 -2.81 -12.04
CA MET A 91 5.92 -2.93 -12.35
C MET A 91 5.11 -1.90 -11.56
N ALA A 92 4.29 -1.12 -12.25
CA ALA A 92 3.28 -0.26 -11.62
C ALA A 92 1.95 -0.99 -11.39
N LEU A 93 1.66 -1.98 -12.25
CA LEU A 93 0.45 -2.78 -12.22
C LEU A 93 0.83 -4.25 -12.07
N SER A 94 0.01 -5.02 -11.37
CA SER A 94 0.27 -6.44 -11.13
C SER A 94 0.04 -7.31 -12.35
N ASP A 95 0.54 -8.55 -12.30
CA ASP A 95 0.18 -9.58 -13.26
C ASP A 95 -1.23 -10.12 -12.96
N ALA A 96 -1.89 -10.62 -14.00
CA ALA A 96 -3.18 -11.29 -13.95
C ALA A 96 -3.07 -12.69 -14.56
N TYR A 97 -4.03 -13.55 -14.20
CA TYR A 97 -4.08 -14.94 -14.64
C TYR A 97 -4.55 -15.09 -16.10
N PRO A 98 -3.97 -16.01 -16.88
CA PRO A 98 -2.54 -16.34 -16.94
C PRO A 98 -1.87 -15.48 -18.03
N GLY A 99 -0.91 -14.63 -17.62
CA GLY A 99 -0.01 -13.93 -18.54
C GLY A 99 -0.49 -12.56 -19.05
N THR A 100 -1.55 -12.01 -18.45
CA THR A 100 -2.00 -10.63 -18.71
C THR A 100 -1.58 -9.70 -17.59
N ARG A 101 -1.87 -8.39 -17.71
CA ARG A 101 -1.69 -7.42 -16.62
C ARG A 101 -3.03 -7.12 -15.97
N HIS A 102 -3.02 -7.02 -14.65
CA HIS A 102 -4.16 -6.52 -13.90
C HIS A 102 -4.24 -4.98 -14.01
N PHE A 103 -5.41 -4.41 -13.74
CA PHE A 103 -5.63 -2.96 -13.75
C PHE A 103 -5.23 -2.25 -12.43
N ARG A 104 -4.66 -3.00 -11.47
CA ARG A 104 -4.24 -2.50 -10.15
C ARG A 104 -2.91 -3.11 -9.73
N ASN A 105 -2.19 -2.43 -8.86
CA ASN A 105 -1.03 -2.97 -8.16
C ASN A 105 -1.45 -4.05 -7.13
N THR A 106 -0.56 -4.98 -6.82
CA THR A 106 -0.74 -5.93 -5.72
C THR A 106 -0.46 -5.23 -4.38
N PRO A 107 -1.44 -5.16 -3.45
CA PRO A 107 -1.20 -4.60 -2.13
C PRO A 107 -0.30 -5.52 -1.30
N THR A 108 0.38 -4.96 -0.28
CA THR A 108 1.13 -5.78 0.68
C THR A 108 0.20 -6.56 1.59
N LEU A 109 0.62 -7.76 2.01
CA LEU A 109 -0.05 -8.52 3.06
C LEU A 109 0.54 -8.27 4.46
N ILE A 110 1.59 -7.46 4.56
CA ILE A 110 2.14 -7.06 5.86
C ILE A 110 1.06 -6.27 6.61
N ASN A 111 0.83 -6.62 7.87
CA ASN A 111 -0.19 -6.01 8.73
C ASN A 111 -1.64 -6.17 8.24
N VAL A 112 -1.91 -7.07 7.29
CA VAL A 112 -3.28 -7.31 6.76
C VAL A 112 -4.27 -7.71 7.85
N ILE A 113 -3.81 -8.34 8.93
CA ILE A 113 -4.63 -8.73 10.09
C ILE A 113 -5.31 -7.53 10.78
N TYR A 114 -4.73 -6.33 10.68
CA TYR A 114 -5.31 -5.11 11.25
C TYR A 114 -6.39 -4.50 10.35
N LYS A 115 -6.39 -4.82 9.05
CA LYS A 115 -7.44 -4.35 8.13
C LYS A 115 -8.83 -4.88 8.53
N ALA A 116 -8.89 -6.05 9.15
CA ALA A 116 -10.14 -6.62 9.69
C ALA A 116 -10.83 -5.71 10.71
N ASP A 117 -10.10 -4.85 11.43
CA ASP A 117 -10.71 -3.88 12.37
C ASP A 117 -11.48 -2.77 11.66
N PHE A 118 -11.15 -2.54 10.39
CA PHE A 118 -11.77 -1.56 9.52
C PHE A 118 -12.66 -2.27 8.46
N ALA A 119 -13.22 -3.43 8.80
CA ALA A 119 -14.07 -4.23 7.90
C ALA A 119 -15.26 -3.43 7.32
N GLN A 120 -15.71 -2.36 8.00
CA GLN A 120 -16.75 -1.44 7.51
C GLN A 120 -16.37 -0.76 6.19
N THR A 121 -15.06 -0.64 5.90
CA THR A 121 -14.52 -0.01 4.69
C THR A 121 -14.36 -0.98 3.53
N GLY A 122 -14.63 -2.28 3.75
CA GLY A 122 -14.40 -3.36 2.80
C GLY A 122 -12.93 -3.61 2.46
N TRP A 123 -12.69 -4.65 1.68
CA TRP A 123 -11.38 -5.13 1.26
C TRP A 123 -11.07 -4.78 -0.20
N GLY A 124 -9.79 -4.91 -0.58
CA GLY A 124 -9.29 -4.42 -1.87
C GLY A 124 -9.00 -2.91 -1.86
N TRP A 125 -8.52 -2.40 -2.99
CA TRP A 125 -8.11 -0.98 -3.13
C TRP A 125 -9.27 0.01 -3.07
N ASP A 126 -10.43 -0.40 -3.54
CA ASP A 126 -11.68 0.37 -3.62
C ASP A 126 -12.72 -0.07 -2.59
N GLY A 127 -12.38 -1.04 -1.72
CA GLY A 127 -13.25 -1.50 -0.65
C GLY A 127 -14.47 -2.32 -1.09
N HIS A 128 -14.52 -2.82 -2.34
CA HIS A 128 -15.69 -3.56 -2.82
C HIS A 128 -15.73 -5.04 -2.39
N MET A 129 -14.59 -5.62 -2.01
CA MET A 129 -14.49 -7.04 -1.67
C MET A 129 -14.95 -7.27 -0.23
N GLY A 130 -15.72 -8.36 -0.01
CA GLY A 130 -16.59 -8.72 1.13
C GLY A 130 -16.36 -8.17 2.56
N ALA A 131 -16.97 -8.79 3.56
CA ALA A 131 -16.86 -8.28 4.94
C ALA A 131 -15.60 -8.79 5.65
N ASN A 132 -15.09 -9.95 5.24
CA ASN A 132 -14.04 -10.67 5.95
C ASN A 132 -13.01 -11.30 4.99
N LEU A 133 -11.90 -11.78 5.55
CA LEU A 133 -10.78 -12.33 4.77
C LEU A 133 -11.13 -13.61 4.01
N ASN A 134 -12.08 -14.43 4.50
CA ASN A 134 -12.50 -15.64 3.79
C ASN A 134 -13.23 -15.29 2.49
N ASP A 135 -14.06 -14.23 2.50
CA ASP A 135 -14.72 -13.73 1.30
C ASP A 135 -13.70 -13.24 0.28
N VAL A 136 -12.70 -12.48 0.74
CA VAL A 136 -11.58 -12.03 -0.11
C VAL A 136 -10.86 -13.22 -0.73
N VAL A 137 -10.47 -14.22 0.07
CA VAL A 137 -9.76 -15.40 -0.43
C VAL A 137 -10.59 -16.15 -1.46
N ARG A 138 -11.89 -16.36 -1.19
CA ARG A 138 -12.80 -17.00 -2.13
C ARG A 138 -12.85 -16.22 -3.45
N ASP A 139 -13.11 -14.92 -3.39
CA ASP A 139 -13.23 -14.09 -4.60
C ASP A 139 -11.93 -14.11 -5.42
N GLN A 140 -10.76 -14.00 -4.78
CA GLN A 140 -9.46 -14.08 -5.48
C GLN A 140 -9.24 -15.44 -6.14
N ILE A 141 -9.62 -16.53 -5.48
CA ILE A 141 -9.48 -17.89 -6.03
C ILE A 141 -10.37 -18.05 -7.26
N THR A 142 -11.60 -17.55 -7.20
CA THR A 142 -12.61 -17.77 -8.25
C THR A 142 -12.57 -16.77 -9.39
N GLU A 143 -11.99 -15.59 -9.19
CA GLU A 143 -12.00 -14.53 -10.19
C GLU A 143 -11.13 -14.91 -11.39
N THR A 144 -11.70 -14.70 -12.58
CA THR A 144 -11.14 -15.09 -13.88
C THR A 144 -9.80 -14.42 -14.18
N MET A 145 -9.62 -13.19 -13.70
CA MET A 145 -8.39 -12.42 -13.87
C MET A 145 -7.36 -12.67 -12.76
N MET A 146 -7.71 -13.44 -11.72
CA MET A 146 -6.87 -13.64 -10.54
C MET A 146 -6.29 -15.04 -10.44
N MET A 147 -7.11 -16.05 -10.16
CA MET A 147 -6.65 -17.45 -10.08
C MET A 147 -7.53 -18.40 -10.89
N ASN A 148 -8.72 -17.95 -11.34
CA ASN A 148 -9.61 -18.63 -12.27
C ASN A 148 -9.87 -20.11 -11.89
N MET A 149 -9.96 -20.41 -10.60
CA MET A 149 -10.41 -21.72 -10.16
C MET A 149 -11.91 -21.85 -10.41
N ASP A 150 -12.29 -22.91 -11.10
CA ASP A 150 -13.68 -23.31 -11.17
C ASP A 150 -14.11 -23.88 -9.81
N MET A 151 -15.21 -23.36 -9.27
CA MET A 151 -15.82 -23.83 -8.02
C MET A 151 -16.96 -24.82 -8.26
N ARG A 152 -17.15 -25.28 -9.49
CA ARG A 152 -18.23 -26.19 -9.87
C ARG A 152 -17.87 -27.67 -9.71
#